data_AF-A0A2A2EXC5-F1
#
_entry.id   AF-A0A2A2EXC5-F1
#
_cell.length_a   1.000
_cell.length_b   1.000
_cell.length_c   1.000
_cell.angle_alpha   90.00
_cell.angle_beta   90.00
_cell.angle_gamma   90.00
#
_symmetry.space_group_name_H-M   'P 1'
#
loop_
_entity.id
_entity.type
_entity.pdbx_description
1 polymer ?
#
loop_
_entity_poly.entity_id
_entity_poly.type
_entity_poly.pdbx_seq_one_letter_code
_entity_poly.pdbx_strand_id
1 'polypeptide(L)' 'MKIRASRGVTPLYREAYVYCTNEACGFRGKLGLEMLQTLSPSATPNPDVKLPLAPSLLSQLLHDAN' A
#
# COMPACT_ATOMS: atom_id res chain seq x y z
N MET A 1 9.08 11.59 9.83
CA MET A 1 8.04 12.24 9.00
C MET A 1 6.69 11.64 9.36
N LYS A 2 5.60 12.42 9.26
CA LYS A 2 4.24 11.94 9.53
C LYS A 2 3.29 12.33 8.41
N ILE A 3 2.36 11.45 8.05
CA ILE A 3 1.27 11.75 7.12
C ILE A 3 0.23 12.59 7.85
N ARG A 4 -0.07 13.77 7.31
CA ARG A 4 -1.14 14.65 7.81
C ARG A 4 -2.48 14.26 7.22
N ALA A 5 -2.51 14.01 5.92
CA ALA A 5 -3.71 13.67 5.17
C ALA A 5 -3.35 12.81 3.96
N SER A 6 -4.25 11.95 3.52
CA SER A 6 -4.11 11.21 2.27
C SER A 6 -5.42 11.20 1.48
N ARG A 7 -5.29 11.11 0.15
CA ARG A 7 -6.40 11.01 -0.79
C ARG A 7 -6.21 9.78 -1.66
N GLY A 8 -7.26 8.96 -1.77
CA GLY A 8 -7.32 7.91 -2.78
C GLY A 8 -7.58 8.51 -4.15
N VAL A 9 -6.73 8.18 -5.13
CA VAL A 9 -6.85 8.66 -6.51
C VAL A 9 -7.39 7.55 -7.41
N THR A 10 -6.88 6.33 -7.23
CA THR A 10 -7.41 5.10 -7.86
C THR A 10 -7.53 4.03 -6.78
N PRO A 11 -8.14 2.86 -7.06
CA PRO A 11 -8.14 1.74 -6.12
C PRO A 11 -6.75 1.29 -5.67
N LEU A 12 -5.71 1.54 -6.48
CA LEU A 12 -4.33 1.12 -6.22
C LEU A 12 -3.37 2.25 -5.84
N TYR A 13 -3.76 3.52 -6.04
CA TYR A 13 -2.87 4.67 -5.83
C TYR A 13 -3.47 5.71 -4.87
N ARG A 14 -2.64 6.16 -3.92
CA ARG A 14 -2.97 7.22 -2.98
C ARG A 14 -1.90 8.30 -2.99
N GLU A 15 -2.31 9.53 -2.78
CA GLU A 15 -1.41 10.64 -2.51
C GLU A 15 -1.47 11.01 -1.03
N ALA A 16 -0.35 11.36 -0.42
CA ALA A 16 -0.27 11.75 0.98
C ALA A 16 0.55 13.02 1.19
N TYR A 17 0.04 13.94 2.01
CA TYR A 17 0.80 15.09 2.47
C TYR A 17 1.56 14.73 3.73
N VAL A 18 2.87 14.96 3.71
CA VAL A 18 3.77 14.66 4.81
C VAL A 18 4.44 15.91 5.35
N TYR A 19 4.79 15.85 6.62
CA TYR A 19 5.59 16.87 7.28
C TYR A 19 6.67 16.23 8.16
N CYS A 20 7.79 16.91 8.30
CA CYS A 20 8.79 16.54 9.29
C CYS A 20 8.25 16.82 10.69
N THR A 21 8.47 15.88 11.61
CA THR A 21 8.05 16.02 13.01
C THR A 21 9.04 16.85 13.84
N ASN A 22 10.28 17.01 13.36
CA ASN A 22 11.22 17.98 13.93
C ASN A 22 10.85 19.37 13.41
N GLU A 23 10.40 20.26 14.29
CA GLU A 23 9.97 21.61 13.95
C GLU A 23 11.07 22.44 13.29
N ALA A 24 12.33 22.26 13.72
CA ALA A 24 13.48 22.97 13.15
C ALA A 24 13.77 22.57 11.69
N CYS A 25 13.35 21.38 11.27
CA CYS A 25 13.55 20.91 9.89
C CYS A 25 12.59 21.57 8.90
N GLY A 26 11.38 21.94 9.31
CA GLY A 26 10.39 22.67 8.48
C GLY A 26 9.87 21.96 7.22
N PHE A 27 10.42 20.79 6.87
CA PHE A 27 10.13 20.10 5.62
C PHE A 27 8.66 19.67 5.50
N ARG A 28 8.11 19.91 4.30
CA ARG A 28 6.78 19.47 3.87
C ARG A 28 6.88 18.88 2.48
N GLY A 29 6.13 17.80 2.23
CA GLY A 29 6.18 17.11 0.95
C GLY A 29 4.88 16.41 0.61
N LYS A 30 4.83 15.85 -0.60
CA LYS A 30 3.75 15.00 -1.09
C LYS A 30 4.35 13.66 -1.52
N LEU A 31 3.74 12.56 -1.10
CA LEU A 31 4.11 11.20 -1.46
C LEU A 31 3.06 10.58 -2.36
N GLY A 32 3.50 9.72 -3.28
CA GLY A 32 2.65 8.74 -3.96
C GLY A 32 2.82 7.38 -3.30
N LEU A 33 1.71 6.68 -3.06
CA LEU A 33 1.66 5.36 -2.45
C LEU A 33 0.90 4.44 -3.39
N GLU A 34 1.56 3.41 -3.87
CA GLU A 34 0.98 2.42 -4.76
C GLU A 34 0.94 1.04 -4.10
N MET A 35 -0.19 0.35 -4.21
CA MET A 35 -0.29 -1.06 -3.85
C MET A 35 0.37 -1.90 -4.94
N LEU A 36 1.42 -2.63 -4.56
CA LEU A 36 2.27 -3.35 -5.52
C LEU A 36 1.91 -4.84 -5.63
N GLN A 37 1.59 -5.48 -4.51
CA GLN A 37 1.35 -6.92 -4.42
C GLN A 37 0.47 -7.27 -3.22
N THR A 38 -0.26 -8.37 -3.34
CA THR A 38 -1.05 -8.96 -2.27
C THR A 38 -0.14 -9.82 -1.39
N LEU A 39 0.06 -9.41 -0.13
CA LEU A 39 0.84 -10.14 0.86
C LEU A 39 0.01 -11.19 1.62
N SER A 40 -1.28 -10.91 1.85
CA SER A 40 -2.25 -11.88 2.35
C SER A 40 -3.58 -11.75 1.60
N PRO A 41 -4.32 -12.85 1.39
CA PRO A 41 -5.61 -12.80 0.68
C PRO A 41 -6.63 -11.94 1.43
N SER A 42 -7.34 -11.08 0.69
CA SER A 42 -8.49 -10.37 1.25
C SER A 42 -9.67 -11.33 1.43
N ALA A 43 -10.37 -11.25 2.56
CA ALA A 43 -11.63 -11.97 2.77
C ALA A 43 -12.77 -11.45 1.87
N THR A 44 -12.65 -10.20 1.39
CA THR A 44 -13.61 -9.54 0.50
C THR A 44 -12.83 -8.84 -0.63
N PRO A 45 -12.33 -9.57 -1.63
CA PRO A 45 -11.53 -9.00 -2.71
C PRO A 45 -12.40 -8.10 -3.60
N ASN A 46 -11.84 -6.96 -4.02
CA ASN A 46 -12.47 -6.14 -5.06
C ASN A 46 -12.22 -6.79 -6.43
N PRO A 47 -13.25 -7.22 -7.18
CA PRO A 47 -13.08 -7.91 -8.46
C PRO A 47 -12.45 -7.05 -9.56
N ASP A 48 -12.54 -5.71 -9.43
CA ASP A 48 -11.96 -4.77 -10.39
C ASP A 48 -10.45 -4.54 -10.16
N VAL A 49 -9.91 -5.06 -9.05
CA VAL A 49 -8.50 -4.89 -8.67
C VAL A 49 -7.74 -6.19 -8.89
N LYS A 50 -6.75 -6.14 -9.80
CA LYS A 50 -5.85 -7.27 -10.08
C LYS A 50 -4.45 -6.93 -9.61
N LEU A 51 -4.10 -7.40 -8.41
CA LEU A 51 -2.74 -7.31 -7.86
C LEU A 51 -2.03 -8.66 -7.95
N PRO A 52 -0.74 -8.69 -8.29
CA PRO A 52 0.04 -9.92 -8.23
C PRO A 52 0.13 -10.40 -6.77
N LEU A 53 0.18 -11.72 -6.57
CA LEU A 53 0.49 -12.28 -5.26
C LEU A 53 2.00 -12.18 -5.00
N ALA A 54 2.36 -11.94 -3.73
CA ALA A 54 3.75 -12.00 -3.33
C ALA A 54 4.31 -13.41 -3.50
N PRO A 55 5.61 -13.57 -3.87
CA PRO A 55 6.22 -14.89 -4.00
C PRO A 55 6.08 -15.76 -2.74
N SER A 56 6.17 -15.16 -1.56
CA SER A 56 5.97 -15.87 -0.28
C SER A 56 4.55 -16.41 -0.15
N LEU A 57 3.54 -15.60 -0.50
CA LEU A 57 2.14 -16.00 -0.46
C LEU A 57 1.85 -17.10 -1.48
N LEU A 58 2.40 -16.98 -2.69
CA LEU A 58 2.25 -18.01 -3.71
C LEU A 58 2.83 -19.35 -3.23
N SER A 59 4.04 -19.35 -2.65
CA SER A 59 4.66 -20.56 -2.11
C SER A 59 3.84 -21.19 -0.97
N GLN A 60 3.24 -20.37 -0.10
CA GLN A 60 2.37 -20.86 0.98
C GLN A 60 1.12 -21.54 0.41
N LEU A 61 0.42 -20.90 -0.53
CA LEU A 61 -0.77 -21.46 -1.17
C LEU A 61 -0.46 -22.77 -1.91
N LEU A 62 0.71 -22.87 -2.54
CA LEU A 62 1.16 -24.11 -3.18
C LEU A 62 1.46 -25.22 -2.16
N HIS A 63 2.02 -24.87 -1.00
CA HIS A 63 2.26 -25.84 0.07
C HIS A 63 0.94 -26.37 0.65
N ASP A 64 -0.02 -25.48 0.91
CA ASP A 64 -1.33 -25.81 1.48
C ASP A 64 -2.21 -26.66 0.54
N ALA A 65 -1.88 -26.69 -0.76
CA ALA A 65 -2.61 -27.44 -1.79
C ALA A 65 -2.12 -28.89 -1.97
N ASN A 66 -1.01 -29.29 -1.34
CA ASN A 66 -0.44 -30.65 -1.37
C ASN A 66 -0.83 -31.44 -0.11
#